data_AF-A0A1U7N7U9-F1
#
_entry.id   AF-A0A1U7N7U9-F1
#
_cell.length_a   1.000
_cell.length_b   1.000
_cell.length_c   1.000
_cell.angle_alpha   90.00
_cell.angle_beta   90.00
_cell.angle_gamma   90.00
#
_symmetry.space_group_name_H-M   'P 1'
#
loop_
_entity.id
_entity.type
_entity.pdbx_description
1 polymer ?
#
loop_
_entity_poly.entity_id
_entity_poly.type
_entity_poly.pdbx_seq_one_letter_code
_entity_poly.pdbx_strand_id
1 'polypeptide(L)'
;MDVELQILKHSARDAQPTVSVIDQYCEAYKDLFSEVRSYECFKYLHLGIISPIKRKSLPEIAKVVGIKSAQSLHHFLANSPWSATEVKSRRLSRMLKALNSEKITVIIDETGDRRKGKKTDYVAPYKGTFLRFIQN
;
A
#
# COMPACT_ATOMS: atom_id res chain seq x y z
N MET A 1 -6.77 -41.41 7.56
CA MET A 1 -6.89 -40.09 8.20
C MET A 1 -6.31 -39.10 7.22
N ASP A 2 -7.20 -38.40 6.51
CA ASP A 2 -6.87 -37.74 5.25
C ASP A 2 -5.95 -36.54 5.47
N VAL A 3 -4.71 -36.69 5.03
CA VAL A 3 -3.70 -35.64 4.98
C VAL A 3 -4.26 -34.40 4.28
N GLU A 4 -5.12 -34.55 3.27
CA GLU A 4 -5.82 -33.46 2.59
C GLU A 4 -6.74 -32.66 3.51
N LEU A 5 -7.53 -33.32 4.37
CA LEU A 5 -8.40 -32.64 5.34
C LEU A 5 -7.58 -31.90 6.40
N GLN A 6 -6.40 -32.43 6.75
CA GLN A 6 -5.49 -31.80 7.69
C GLN A 6 -4.75 -30.60 7.07
N ILE A 7 -4.42 -30.66 5.78
CA ILE A 7 -3.86 -29.54 4.99
C ILE A 7 -4.88 -28.42 4.82
N LEU A 8 -6.13 -28.74 4.48
CA LEU A 8 -7.23 -27.78 4.40
C LEU A 8 -7.49 -27.08 5.74
N LYS A 9 -7.36 -27.80 6.86
CA LYS A 9 -7.56 -27.24 8.21
C LYS A 9 -6.47 -26.23 8.63
N HIS A 10 -5.28 -26.34 8.05
CA HIS A 10 -4.14 -25.44 8.30
C HIS A 10 -3.89 -24.46 7.15
N SER A 11 -4.70 -24.50 6.10
CA SER A 11 -4.61 -23.55 5.00
C SER A 11 -5.01 -22.16 5.47
N ALA A 12 -4.28 -21.15 5.02
CA ALA A 12 -4.60 -19.77 5.32
C ALA A 12 -6.01 -19.46 4.81
N ARG A 13 -6.88 -18.95 5.69
CA ARG A 13 -8.23 -18.52 5.32
C ARG A 13 -8.18 -17.47 4.20
N ASP A 14 -9.25 -17.34 3.44
CA ASP A 14 -9.36 -16.24 2.50
C ASP A 14 -9.48 -14.89 3.22
N ALA A 15 -8.98 -13.85 2.54
CA ALA A 15 -9.12 -12.48 2.96
C ALA A 15 -10.57 -12.02 2.79
N GLN A 16 -11.06 -11.24 3.75
CA GLN A 16 -12.39 -10.66 3.67
C GLN A 16 -12.51 -9.78 2.40
N PRO A 17 -13.59 -9.91 1.63
CA PRO A 17 -13.83 -9.07 0.46
C PRO A 17 -14.09 -7.62 0.88
N THR A 18 -13.84 -6.68 -0.04
CA THR A 18 -14.18 -5.26 0.14
C THR A 18 -15.08 -4.81 -1.00
N VAL A 19 -14.75 -3.70 -1.67
CA VAL A 19 -15.38 -3.32 -2.94
C VAL A 19 -14.55 -3.87 -4.09
N SER A 20 -15.22 -4.30 -5.16
CA SER A 20 -14.60 -5.03 -6.27
C SER A 20 -13.37 -4.33 -6.86
N VAL A 21 -13.42 -3.00 -7.03
CA VAL A 21 -12.31 -2.22 -7.57
C VAL A 21 -11.06 -2.29 -6.68
N ILE A 22 -11.24 -2.26 -5.36
CA ILE A 22 -10.13 -2.42 -4.40
C ILE A 22 -9.61 -3.84 -4.41
N ASP A 23 -10.50 -4.83 -4.38
CA ASP A 23 -10.12 -6.24 -4.41
C ASP A 23 -9.29 -6.57 -5.66
N GLN A 24 -9.78 -6.17 -6.85
CA GLN A 24 -9.08 -6.36 -8.12
C GLN A 24 -7.73 -5.63 -8.17
N TYR A 25 -7.67 -4.40 -7.68
CA TYR A 25 -6.42 -3.64 -7.65
C TYR A 25 -5.38 -4.32 -6.72
N CYS A 26 -5.81 -4.73 -5.53
CA CYS A 26 -4.97 -5.30 -4.49
C CYS A 26 -4.56 -6.76 -4.77
N GLU A 27 -5.31 -7.52 -5.56
CA GLU A 27 -4.98 -8.92 -5.90
C GLU A 27 -3.56 -9.07 -6.45
N ALA A 28 -3.11 -8.11 -7.27
CA ALA A 28 -1.76 -8.10 -7.84
C ALA A 28 -0.61 -7.88 -6.83
N TYR A 29 -0.93 -7.70 -5.55
CA TYR A 29 0.02 -7.54 -4.45
C TYR A 29 -0.14 -8.64 -3.38
N LYS A 30 -1.10 -9.56 -3.53
CA LYS A 30 -1.43 -10.55 -2.50
C LYS A 30 -0.22 -11.41 -2.09
N ASP A 31 0.62 -11.75 -3.06
CA ASP A 31 1.85 -12.53 -2.87
C ASP A 31 2.93 -11.82 -2.05
N LEU A 32 2.82 -10.49 -1.85
CA LEU A 32 3.76 -9.71 -1.03
C LEU A 32 3.46 -9.79 0.47
N PHE A 33 2.39 -10.46 0.87
CA PHE A 33 1.97 -10.55 2.26
C PHE A 33 1.94 -12.01 2.70
N SER A 34 2.77 -12.35 3.68
CA SER A 34 2.79 -13.69 4.30
C SER A 34 1.52 -13.99 5.09
N GLU A 35 0.92 -12.95 5.69
CA GLU A 35 -0.27 -13.06 6.51
C GLU A 35 -1.51 -12.48 5.84
N VAL A 36 -2.61 -13.23 5.89
CA VAL A 36 -3.93 -12.80 5.38
C VAL A 36 -4.38 -11.49 6.02
N ARG A 37 -4.10 -11.30 7.32
CA ARG A 37 -4.45 -10.07 8.04
C ARG A 37 -3.70 -8.85 7.52
N SER A 38 -2.43 -9.00 7.15
CA SER A 38 -1.64 -7.93 6.56
C SER A 38 -2.19 -7.55 5.19
N TYR A 39 -2.54 -8.55 4.38
CA TYR A 39 -3.20 -8.30 3.10
C TYR A 39 -4.57 -7.62 3.25
N GLU A 40 -5.39 -8.01 4.23
CA GLU A 40 -6.64 -7.31 4.54
C GLU A 40 -6.41 -5.86 4.95
N CYS A 41 -5.43 -5.60 5.81
CA CYS A 41 -5.08 -4.24 6.22
C CYS A 41 -4.61 -3.39 5.03
N PHE A 42 -3.88 -3.99 4.08
CA PHE A 42 -3.50 -3.33 2.82
C PHE A 42 -4.74 -2.93 2.01
N LYS A 43 -5.75 -3.81 1.89
CA LYS A 43 -7.02 -3.52 1.22
C LYS A 43 -7.81 -2.41 1.93
N TYR A 44 -7.97 -2.51 3.25
CA TYR A 44 -8.68 -1.52 4.05
C TYR A 44 -8.00 -0.15 3.98
N LEU A 45 -6.67 -0.10 3.97
CA LEU A 45 -5.95 1.15 3.83
C LEU A 45 -6.24 1.82 2.48
N HIS A 46 -6.23 1.05 1.37
CA HIS A 46 -6.60 1.58 0.05
C HIS A 46 -8.03 2.11 0.04
N LEU A 47 -8.98 1.31 0.56
CA LEU A 47 -10.39 1.71 0.65
C LEU A 47 -10.56 3.03 1.43
N GLY A 48 -9.90 3.17 2.59
CA GLY A 48 -9.95 4.39 3.38
C GLY A 48 -9.30 5.61 2.70
N ILE A 49 -8.19 5.40 1.99
CA ILE A 49 -7.49 6.45 1.24
C ILE A 49 -8.32 6.98 0.09
N ILE A 50 -9.12 6.14 -0.59
CA ILE A 50 -10.00 6.61 -1.68
C ILE A 50 -11.36 7.14 -1.19
N SER A 51 -11.77 6.76 0.02
CA SER A 51 -13.08 7.14 0.58
C SER A 51 -13.24 8.67 0.74
N PRO A 52 -14.42 9.27 0.56
CA PRO A 52 -14.60 10.72 0.65
C PRO A 52 -14.68 11.21 2.12
N ILE A 53 -13.61 11.01 2.89
CA ILE A 53 -13.54 11.39 4.31
C ILE A 53 -12.64 12.61 4.53
N LYS A 54 -13.08 13.49 5.44
CA LYS A 54 -12.43 14.78 5.72
C LYS A 54 -10.98 14.62 6.22
N ARG A 55 -10.68 13.59 7.01
CA ARG A 55 -9.34 13.32 7.54
C ARG A 55 -8.94 11.88 7.23
N LYS A 56 -7.70 11.71 6.77
CA LYS A 56 -7.11 10.42 6.37
C LYS A 56 -6.27 9.78 7.48
N SER A 57 -6.65 9.98 8.74
CA SER A 57 -5.98 9.35 9.87
C SER A 57 -6.39 7.87 9.98
N LEU A 58 -5.52 7.03 10.54
CA LEU A 58 -5.83 5.60 10.72
C LEU A 58 -7.13 5.35 11.54
N PRO A 59 -7.43 6.12 12.61
CA PRO A 59 -8.71 5.98 13.31
C PRO A 59 -9.93 6.31 12.46
N GLU A 60 -9.86 7.33 11.61
CA GLU A 60 -10.98 7.70 10.74
C GLU A 60 -11.17 6.69 9.61
N ILE A 61 -10.06 6.21 9.03
CA ILE A 61 -10.10 5.11 8.06
C ILE A 61 -10.71 3.86 8.70
N ALA A 62 -10.29 3.50 9.91
CA ALA A 62 -10.79 2.32 10.61
C ALA A 62 -12.32 2.33 10.78
N LYS A 63 -12.89 3.49 11.14
CA LYS A 63 -14.34 3.67 11.26
C LYS A 63 -15.07 3.43 9.93
N VAL A 64 -14.55 4.01 8.85
CA VAL A 64 -15.21 3.99 7.53
C VAL A 64 -15.15 2.60 6.89
N VAL A 65 -14.04 1.88 7.10
CA VAL A 65 -13.86 0.52 6.56
C VAL A 65 -14.43 -0.57 7.49
N GLY A 66 -15.05 -0.19 8.60
CA GLY A 66 -15.78 -1.12 9.47
C GLY A 66 -14.91 -2.00 10.36
N ILE A 67 -13.65 -1.65 10.61
CA ILE A 67 -12.77 -2.41 11.50
C ILE A 67 -12.84 -1.86 12.94
N LYS A 68 -12.89 -2.76 13.92
CA LYS A 68 -13.13 -2.42 15.34
C LYS A 68 -12.05 -1.56 15.97
N SER A 69 -10.81 -1.65 15.48
CA SER A 69 -9.67 -0.94 16.05
C SER A 69 -8.69 -0.50 14.97
N ALA A 70 -8.22 0.74 15.07
CA ALA A 70 -7.16 1.27 14.24
C ALA A 70 -5.79 0.62 14.52
N GLN A 71 -5.67 -0.16 15.60
CA GLN A 71 -4.43 -0.81 15.99
C GLN A 71 -3.94 -1.81 14.94
N SER A 72 -4.86 -2.48 14.22
CA SER A 72 -4.49 -3.38 13.14
C SER A 72 -3.81 -2.62 11.99
N LEU A 73 -4.34 -1.46 11.60
CA LEU A 73 -3.73 -0.60 10.58
C LEU A 73 -2.39 -0.01 11.04
N HIS A 74 -2.30 0.38 12.31
CA HIS A 74 -1.03 0.86 12.87
C HIS A 74 0.02 -0.25 12.87
N HIS A 75 -0.33 -1.44 13.34
CA HIS A 75 0.57 -2.59 13.35
C HIS A 75 0.97 -2.99 11.93
N PHE A 76 0.03 -2.96 10.99
CA PHE A 76 0.29 -3.19 9.57
C PHE A 76 1.36 -2.24 9.03
N LEU A 77 1.29 -0.95 9.32
CA LEU A 77 2.28 0.02 8.82
C LEU A 77 3.62 -0.04 9.55
N ALA A 78 3.63 -0.33 10.86
CA ALA A 78 4.82 -0.23 11.69
C ALA A 78 5.61 -1.53 11.83
N ASN A 79 4.94 -2.69 11.81
CA ASN A 79 5.54 -3.96 12.24
C ASN A 79 5.33 -5.12 11.27
N SER A 80 4.34 -5.05 10.37
CA SER A 80 4.07 -6.16 9.47
C SER A 80 5.25 -6.39 8.52
N PRO A 81 5.62 -7.65 8.23
CA PRO A 81 6.82 -7.99 7.46
C PRO A 81 6.60 -7.88 5.94
N TRP A 82 6.23 -6.70 5.44
CA TRP A 82 6.16 -6.41 4.00
C TRP A 82 7.20 -5.35 3.62
N SER A 83 7.68 -5.39 2.36
CA SER A 83 8.71 -4.47 1.87
C SER A 83 8.10 -3.30 1.10
N ALA A 84 8.33 -2.07 1.57
CA ALA A 84 7.94 -0.86 0.86
C ALA A 84 8.59 -0.75 -0.52
N THR A 85 9.83 -1.24 -0.66
CA THR A 85 10.55 -1.29 -1.93
C THR A 85 9.86 -2.24 -2.91
N GLU A 86 9.42 -3.41 -2.47
CA GLU A 86 8.72 -4.37 -3.33
C GLU A 86 7.36 -3.86 -3.80
N VAL A 87 6.57 -3.28 -2.88
CA VAL A 87 5.28 -2.66 -3.23
C VAL A 87 5.48 -1.53 -4.24
N LYS A 88 6.50 -0.69 -4.05
CA LYS A 88 6.86 0.40 -4.97
C LYS A 88 7.26 -0.13 -6.35
N SER A 89 8.14 -1.12 -6.40
CA SER A 89 8.59 -1.75 -7.64
C SER A 89 7.43 -2.40 -8.40
N ARG A 90 6.56 -3.15 -7.71
CA ARG A 90 5.36 -3.77 -8.29
C ARG A 90 4.41 -2.70 -8.85
N ARG A 91 4.16 -1.62 -8.10
CA ARG A 91 3.32 -0.50 -8.55
C ARG A 91 3.88 0.15 -9.82
N LEU A 92 5.18 0.45 -9.84
CA LEU A 92 5.82 1.05 -11.02
C LEU A 92 5.77 0.11 -12.24
N SER A 93 6.09 -1.18 -12.06
CA SER A 93 6.01 -2.17 -13.12
C SER A 93 4.60 -2.26 -13.73
N ARG A 94 3.56 -2.27 -12.89
CA ARG A 94 2.16 -2.30 -13.35
C ARG A 94 1.77 -1.02 -14.09
N MET A 95 2.18 0.14 -13.56
CA MET A 95 1.92 1.43 -14.20
C MET A 95 2.57 1.49 -15.59
N LEU A 96 3.84 1.08 -15.71
CA LEU A 96 4.55 1.01 -17.00
C LEU A 96 3.87 0.07 -17.99
N LYS A 97 3.40 -1.10 -17.54
CA LYS A 97 2.63 -2.03 -18.39
C LYS A 97 1.30 -1.41 -18.85
N ALA A 98 0.60 -0.70 -17.98
CA ALA A 98 -0.67 -0.05 -18.32
C ALA A 98 -0.50 1.10 -19.32
N LEU A 99 0.67 1.75 -19.33
CA LEU A 99 1.01 2.79 -20.30
C LEU A 99 1.36 2.23 -21.68
N ASN A 100 1.56 0.91 -21.83
CA ASN A 100 1.72 0.22 -23.12
C ASN A 100 2.72 0.87 -24.09
N SER A 101 3.86 1.35 -23.58
CA SER A 101 4.89 2.06 -24.36
C SER A 101 4.42 3.35 -25.05
N GLU A 102 3.26 3.88 -24.66
CA GLU A 102 2.78 5.18 -25.12
C GLU A 102 3.73 6.29 -24.68
N LYS A 103 3.82 7.35 -25.48
CA LYS A 103 4.58 8.55 -25.11
C LYS A 103 3.91 9.19 -23.89
N ILE A 104 4.68 9.36 -22.82
CA ILE A 104 4.22 10.01 -21.59
C ILE A 104 5.03 11.27 -21.30
N THR A 105 4.38 12.24 -20.69
CA THR A 105 5.06 13.37 -20.06
C THR A 105 5.24 13.06 -18.58
N VAL A 106 6.50 12.94 -18.14
CA VAL A 106 6.83 12.76 -16.72
C VAL A 106 7.00 14.14 -16.10
N ILE A 107 6.16 14.45 -15.12
CA ILE A 107 6.29 15.66 -14.30
C ILE A 107 7.05 15.26 -13.03
N ILE A 108 8.22 15.85 -12.83
CA ILE A 108 9.02 15.69 -11.61
C ILE A 108 8.98 17.01 -10.87
N ASP A 109 8.38 17.00 -9.69
CA ASP A 109 8.38 18.13 -8.77
C ASP A 109 9.06 17.73 -7.45
N GLU A 110 9.81 18.67 -6.88
CA GLU A 110 10.50 18.49 -5.62
C GLU A 110 9.60 18.99 -4.48
N THR A 111 8.70 18.13 -3.99
CA THR A 111 7.85 18.50 -2.85
C THR A 111 8.57 18.23 -1.52
N GLY A 112 8.88 19.28 -0.76
CA GLY A 112 9.43 19.20 0.59
C GLY A 112 8.35 19.22 1.67
N ASP A 113 8.15 18.11 2.38
CA ASP A 113 7.31 18.06 3.58
C ASP A 113 8.15 18.45 4.81
N ARG A 114 8.00 19.68 5.32
CA ARG A 114 8.73 20.13 6.51
C ARG A 114 8.24 19.38 7.75
N ARG A 115 8.90 18.28 8.08
CA ARG A 115 8.62 17.49 9.29
C ARG A 115 9.46 17.97 10.46
N LYS A 116 8.82 18.24 11.60
CA LYS A 116 9.51 18.43 12.88
C LYS A 116 9.78 17.06 13.52
N GLY A 117 11.04 16.74 13.83
CA GLY A 117 11.41 15.49 14.47
C GLY A 117 12.88 15.12 14.25
N LYS A 118 13.28 13.90 14.61
CA LYS A 118 14.57 13.26 14.25
C LYS A 118 14.45 11.81 13.79
N LYS A 119 13.24 11.24 13.88
CA LYS A 119 12.98 9.79 13.73
C LYS A 119 12.43 9.39 12.36
N THR A 120 12.03 10.34 11.52
CA THR A 120 11.52 10.07 10.17
C THR A 120 12.60 10.40 9.15
N ASP A 121 12.70 9.59 8.11
CA ASP A 121 13.45 9.99 6.91
C ASP A 121 12.91 11.34 6.39
N TYR A 122 13.79 12.15 5.79
CA TYR A 122 13.52 13.51 5.28
C TYR A 122 13.35 14.64 6.33
N VAL A 123 13.98 14.51 7.50
CA VAL A 123 14.01 15.56 8.54
C VAL A 123 15.13 16.62 8.35
N ALA A 124 16.15 16.34 7.54
CA ALA A 124 17.30 17.24 7.34
C ALA A 124 16.98 18.45 6.42
N PRO A 125 17.71 19.58 6.53
CA PRO A 125 17.56 20.71 5.60
C PRO A 125 17.94 20.26 4.19
N TYR A 126 17.03 20.52 3.25
CA TYR A 126 17.03 20.00 1.89
C TYR A 126 18.32 20.34 1.12
N LYS A 127 18.90 19.37 0.40
CA LYS A 127 19.89 19.58 -0.68
C LYS A 127 19.22 19.14 -1.98
N GLY A 128 18.88 20.13 -2.82
CA GLY A 128 18.09 19.92 -4.03
C GLY A 128 18.83 19.05 -5.07
N THR A 129 18.06 18.26 -5.81
CA THR A 129 18.59 17.48 -6.94
C THR A 129 18.20 18.16 -8.26
N PHE A 130 19.18 18.67 -8.99
CA PHE A 130 19.01 19.24 -10.34
C PHE A 130 18.63 18.16 -11.35
N LEU A 131 17.66 18.41 -12.24
CA LEU A 131 17.51 17.62 -13.46
C LEU A 131 17.23 18.48 -14.70
N ARG A 132 17.96 18.09 -15.74
CA ARG A 132 18.05 18.64 -17.09
C ARG A 132 17.10 17.86 -18.00
N PHE A 133 16.42 18.56 -18.91
CA PHE A 133 15.55 17.95 -19.92
C PHE A 133 16.38 17.13 -20.93
N ILE A 134 15.98 15.87 -21.17
CA ILE A 134 16.33 15.14 -22.39
C ILE A 134 15.03 14.89 -23.13
N GLN A 135 14.81 15.65 -24.20
CA GLN A 135 13.91 15.27 -25.29
C GLN A 135 14.73 14.37 -26.22
N ASN A 136 14.20 13.18 -26.55
CA ASN A 136 14.65 12.43 -27.72
C ASN A 136 14.03 13.05 -28.97
#